data_AF-Q2NJ89-F1
#
_entry.id   AF-Q2NJ89-F1
#
_cell.length_a   1.000
_cell.length_b   1.000
_cell.length_c   1.000
_cell.angle_alpha   90.00
_cell.angle_beta   90.00
_cell.angle_gamma   90.00
#
_symmetry.space_group_name_H-M   'P 1'
#
loop_
_entity.id
_entity.type
_entity.pdbx_description
1 polymer ?
#
loop_
_entity_poly.entity_id
_entity_poly.type
_entity_poly.pdbx_seq_one_letter_code
_entity_poly.pdbx_strand_id
1 'polypeptide(L)'
;MNLNLKKVHYTSFFLFMIFLLFIFINYSQKSNLVYAGQVYSEIKKTDSSEKLFDSSETKIELLRSQIDDLSRKRNAILKEIARLEETLSFHLEIRNKKNPNTSERNSSFLKFQISFLKDKKSSLKKNLYEITLEQIDLEIKLRKKITCK
;
A
#
# COMPACT_ATOMS: atom_id res chain seq x y z
N MET A 1 62.66 -10.44 -22.41
CA MET A 1 61.58 -11.18 -21.70
C MET A 1 60.27 -10.77 -22.35
N ASN A 2 59.72 -11.61 -23.24
CA ASN A 2 58.63 -11.22 -24.15
C ASN A 2 57.27 -11.48 -23.46
N LEU A 3 56.64 -10.43 -22.93
CA LEU A 3 55.35 -10.53 -22.26
C LEU A 3 54.25 -10.56 -23.32
N ASN A 4 53.88 -11.77 -23.75
CA ASN A 4 52.65 -12.04 -24.50
C ASN A 4 51.43 -11.69 -23.63
N LEU A 5 51.02 -10.43 -23.64
CA LEU A 5 49.71 -10.01 -23.15
C LEU A 5 48.65 -10.56 -24.09
N LYS A 6 48.16 -11.77 -23.80
CA LYS A 6 46.89 -12.27 -24.33
C LYS A 6 45.83 -11.18 -24.09
N LYS A 7 45.05 -10.86 -25.13
CA LYS A 7 43.90 -9.94 -25.06
C LYS A 7 42.93 -10.42 -23.97
N VAL A 8 43.11 -9.92 -22.76
CA VAL A 8 42.14 -10.07 -21.69
C VAL A 8 40.93 -9.26 -22.09
N HIS A 9 39.74 -9.85 -22.09
CA HIS A 9 38.49 -9.13 -22.32
C HIS A 9 38.24 -8.19 -21.12
N TYR A 10 38.86 -7.00 -21.18
CA TYR A 10 38.81 -5.95 -20.16
C TYR A 10 37.38 -5.61 -19.72
N THR A 11 36.39 -5.83 -20.59
CA THR A 11 34.97 -5.59 -20.32
C THR A 11 34.46 -6.38 -19.12
N SER A 12 34.79 -7.67 -19.00
CA SER A 12 34.28 -8.51 -17.91
C SER A 12 34.92 -8.14 -16.57
N PHE A 13 36.23 -7.91 -16.55
CA PHE A 13 36.94 -7.46 -15.36
C PHE A 13 36.48 -6.08 -14.89
N PHE A 14 36.25 -5.16 -15.83
CA PHE A 14 35.73 -3.83 -15.54
C PHE A 14 34.31 -3.86 -14.96
N LEU A 15 33.42 -4.69 -15.53
CA LEU A 15 32.08 -4.92 -14.97
C LEU A 15 32.12 -5.51 -13.57
N PHE A 16 33.05 -6.43 -13.31
CA PHE A 16 33.25 -7.01 -11.98
C PHE A 16 33.73 -5.97 -10.97
N MET A 17 34.65 -5.08 -11.36
CA MET A 17 35.09 -3.97 -10.51
C MET A 17 33.97 -2.98 -10.20
N ILE A 18 33.12 -2.63 -11.18
CA ILE A 18 31.95 -1.78 -10.95
C ILE A 18 30.96 -2.46 -9.97
N PHE A 19 30.74 -3.76 -10.13
CA PHE A 19 29.85 -4.53 -9.26
C PHE A 19 30.34 -4.54 -7.81
N LEU A 20 31.64 -4.77 -7.59
CA LEU A 20 32.25 -4.69 -6.25
C LEU A 20 32.10 -3.29 -5.64
N LEU A 21 32.25 -2.24 -6.44
CA LEU A 21 32.08 -0.85 -6.00
C LEU A 21 30.64 -0.58 -5.57
N PHE A 22 29.66 -1.11 -6.29
CA PHE A 22 28.24 -1.02 -5.94
C PHE A 22 27.90 -1.74 -4.62
N ILE A 23 28.46 -2.94 -4.42
CA ILE A 23 28.32 -3.67 -3.15
C ILE A 23 28.94 -2.87 -2.00
N PHE A 24 30.15 -2.34 -2.21
CA PHE A 24 30.85 -1.58 -1.18
C PHE A 24 30.09 -0.29 -0.81
N ILE A 25 29.59 0.46 -1.79
CA ILE A 25 28.77 1.66 -1.55
C ILE A 25 27.49 1.30 -0.76
N ASN A 26 26.79 0.23 -1.14
CA ASN A 26 25.56 -0.20 -0.45
C ASN A 26 25.85 -0.70 0.98
N TYR A 27 26.98 -1.37 1.19
CA TYR A 27 27.40 -1.83 2.50
C TYR A 27 27.80 -0.65 3.39
N SER A 28 28.59 0.28 2.85
CA SER A 28 29.03 1.49 3.56
C SER A 28 27.89 2.48 3.86
N GLN A 29 26.88 2.61 2.99
CA GLN A 29 25.70 3.44 3.28
C GLN A 29 24.85 2.91 4.44
N LYS A 30 24.90 1.60 4.73
CA LYS A 30 24.26 1.02 5.92
C LYS A 30 25.09 1.18 7.20
N SER A 31 26.38 1.48 7.09
CA SER A 31 27.21 1.86 8.25
C SER A 31 27.06 3.36 8.51
N ASN A 32 26.63 3.73 9.72
CA ASN A 32 26.50 5.13 10.17
C ASN A 32 27.88 5.80 10.39
N LEU A 33 28.75 5.78 9.38
CA LEU A 33 30.04 6.45 9.41
C LEU A 33 29.87 7.88 8.87
N VAL A 34 29.66 8.81 9.79
CA VAL A 34 29.67 10.25 9.48
C VAL A 34 31.12 10.72 9.56
N TYR A 35 31.64 11.25 8.45
CA TYR A 35 32.98 11.84 8.41
C TYR A 35 32.96 13.24 9.04
N ALA A 36 33.63 13.40 10.19
CA ALA A 36 33.74 14.65 10.93
C ALA A 36 35.21 15.13 11.07
N GLY A 37 36.02 14.95 10.03
CA GLY A 37 37.43 15.35 10.01
C GLY A 37 38.43 14.23 10.31
N GLN A 38 39.62 14.59 10.81
CA GLN A 38 40.85 13.78 10.82
C GLN A 38 40.85 12.55 11.76
N VAL A 39 39.73 12.26 12.42
CA VAL A 39 39.58 11.09 13.30
C VAL A 39 38.21 10.46 13.07
N TYR A 40 38.18 9.18 12.74
CA TYR A 40 36.97 8.38 12.76
C TYR A 40 36.57 8.16 14.22
N SER A 41 35.47 8.77 14.67
CA SER A 41 34.87 8.41 15.96
C SER A 41 33.81 7.33 15.73
N GLU A 42 34.04 6.14 16.28
CA GLU A 42 32.97 5.18 16.46
C GLU A 42 31.97 5.80 17.44
N ILE A 43 30.75 6.07 16.98
CA ILE A 43 29.64 6.37 17.88
C ILE A 43 29.33 5.07 18.61
N LYS A 44 29.99 4.85 19.76
CA LYS A 44 29.45 3.95 20.78
C LYS A 44 28.12 4.54 21.17
N LYS A 45 27.03 3.84 20.82
CA LYS A 45 25.71 4.12 21.39
C LYS A 45 25.87 4.00 22.90
N THR A 46 25.92 5.14 23.58
CA THR A 46 25.78 5.20 25.01
C THR A 46 24.38 4.69 25.35
N ASP A 47 24.32 3.66 26.20
CA ASP A 47 23.11 3.06 26.76
C ASP A 47 22.46 4.01 27.80
N SER A 48 22.15 5.25 27.43
CA SER A 48 21.50 6.21 28.33
C SER A 48 20.15 6.67 27.80
N SER A 49 19.13 5.92 28.24
CA SER A 49 17.82 6.39 28.74
C SER A 49 16.85 7.21 27.87
N GLU A 50 17.20 7.66 26.66
CA GLU A 50 16.29 8.54 25.89
C GLU A 50 15.51 7.84 24.76
N LYS A 51 15.85 6.60 24.41
CA LYS A 51 15.32 5.91 23.20
C LYS A 51 14.16 4.93 23.39
N LEU A 52 13.70 4.70 24.62
CA LEU A 52 12.65 3.71 24.87
C LEU A 52 11.23 4.29 24.82
N PHE A 53 11.05 5.59 25.07
CA PHE A 53 9.72 6.21 25.07
C PHE A 53 9.17 6.50 23.65
N ASP A 54 10.02 6.80 22.66
CA ASP A 54 9.57 7.14 21.30
C ASP A 54 9.08 5.95 20.46
N SER A 55 9.68 4.76 20.61
CA SER A 55 9.42 3.66 19.67
C SER A 55 8.05 2.99 19.84
N SER A 56 7.47 3.06 21.04
CA SER A 56 6.12 2.52 21.29
C SER A 56 5.04 3.55 20.97
N GLU A 57 5.31 4.83 21.21
CA GLU A 57 4.37 5.92 20.94
C GLU A 57 4.20 6.13 19.43
N THR A 58 5.31 6.14 18.69
CA THR A 58 5.29 6.14 17.20
C THR A 58 4.55 4.95 16.60
N LYS A 59 4.65 3.76 17.20
CA LYS A 59 3.89 2.57 16.75
C LYS A 59 2.39 2.67 17.04
N ILE A 60 2.01 3.30 18.16
CA ILE A 60 0.61 3.56 18.51
C ILE A 60 0.02 4.59 17.55
N GLU A 61 0.75 5.66 17.27
CA GLU A 61 0.34 6.70 16.33
C GLU A 61 0.20 6.17 14.90
N LEU A 62 1.12 5.32 14.45
CA LEU A 62 1.01 4.64 13.17
C LEU A 62 -0.25 3.77 13.07
N LEU A 63 -0.56 3.00 14.10
CA LEU A 63 -1.79 2.18 14.14
C LEU A 63 -3.05 3.06 14.10
N ARG A 64 -3.07 4.18 14.83
CA ARG A 64 -4.17 5.15 14.77
C ARG A 64 -4.36 5.74 13.38
N SER A 65 -3.26 6.16 12.73
CA SER A 65 -3.30 6.66 11.36
C SER A 65 -3.86 5.62 10.38
N GLN A 66 -3.47 4.36 10.51
CA GLN A 66 -3.99 3.28 9.66
C GLN A 66 -5.50 3.06 9.86
N ILE A 67 -5.98 3.10 11.11
CA ILE A 67 -7.42 3.00 11.43
C ILE A 67 -8.18 4.19 10.82
N ASP A 68 -7.64 5.40 10.94
CA ASP A 68 -8.27 6.61 10.38
C ASP A 68 -8.35 6.55 8.85
N ASP A 69 -7.29 6.08 8.19
CA ASP A 69 -7.27 5.89 6.74
C ASP A 69 -8.28 4.82 6.28
N LEU A 70 -8.39 3.71 7.00
CA LEU A 70 -9.42 2.70 6.72
C LEU A 70 -10.84 3.25 6.92
N SER A 71 -11.05 4.06 7.96
CA SER A 71 -12.33 4.74 8.21
C SER A 71 -12.71 5.68 7.05
N ARG A 72 -11.74 6.46 6.53
CA ARG A 72 -11.94 7.30 5.35
C ARG A 72 -12.29 6.48 4.11
N LYS A 73 -11.57 5.38 3.85
CA LYS A 73 -11.84 4.45 2.73
C LYS A 73 -13.24 3.85 2.85
N ARG A 74 -13.62 3.38 4.03
CA ARG A 74 -14.97 2.85 4.31
C ARG A 74 -16.05 3.87 3.96
N ASN A 75 -15.89 5.12 4.41
CA ASN A 75 -16.85 6.18 4.14
C ASN A 75 -16.93 6.52 2.65
N ALA A 76 -15.82 6.47 1.91
CA ALA A 76 -15.81 6.65 0.46
C ALA A 76 -16.60 5.53 -0.25
N ILE A 77 -16.38 4.27 0.13
CA ILE A 77 -17.11 3.12 -0.41
C ILE A 77 -18.61 3.22 -0.11
N LEU A 78 -19.00 3.61 1.10
CA LEU A 78 -20.41 3.81 1.46
C LEU A 78 -21.09 4.86 0.59
N LYS A 79 -20.41 5.98 0.33
CA LYS A 79 -20.90 7.02 -0.60
C LYS A 79 -21.05 6.49 -2.02
N GLU A 80 -20.12 5.66 -2.48
CA GLU A 80 -20.22 5.05 -3.82
C GLU A 80 -21.39 4.06 -3.91
N ILE A 81 -21.60 3.23 -2.88
CA ILE A 81 -22.75 2.31 -2.81
C ILE A 81 -24.07 3.08 -2.88
N ALA A 82 -24.20 4.19 -2.15
CA ALA A 82 -25.40 5.03 -2.18
C ALA A 82 -25.67 5.58 -3.59
N ARG A 83 -24.64 6.10 -4.28
CA ARG A 83 -24.76 6.57 -5.67
C ARG A 83 -25.17 5.45 -6.64
N LEU A 84 -24.63 4.25 -6.46
CA LEU A 84 -25.02 3.10 -7.27
C LEU A 84 -26.47 2.67 -7.01
N GLU A 85 -26.97 2.81 -5.79
CA GLU A 85 -28.37 2.53 -5.43
C GLU A 85 -29.34 3.50 -6.10
N GLU A 86 -29.02 4.79 -6.12
CA GLU A 86 -29.78 5.81 -6.84
C GLU A 86 -29.81 5.51 -8.34
N THR A 87 -28.64 5.23 -8.93
CA THR A 87 -28.50 4.91 -10.35
C THR A 87 -29.27 3.64 -10.72
N LEU A 88 -29.17 2.60 -9.88
CA LEU A 88 -29.89 1.35 -10.09
C LEU A 88 -31.40 1.55 -10.02
N SER A 89 -31.89 2.34 -9.05
CA SER A 89 -33.31 2.68 -8.91
C SER A 89 -33.84 3.37 -10.16
N PHE A 90 -33.09 4.35 -10.69
CA PHE A 90 -33.41 5.02 -11.95
C PHE A 90 -33.54 4.04 -13.13
N HIS A 91 -32.58 3.13 -13.32
CA HIS A 91 -32.65 2.14 -14.39
C HIS A 91 -33.80 1.13 -14.21
N LEU A 92 -34.14 0.77 -12.96
CA LEU A 92 -35.28 -0.09 -12.66
C LEU A 92 -36.61 0.60 -12.97
N GLU A 93 -36.75 1.89 -12.70
CA GLU A 93 -37.93 2.65 -13.10
C GLU A 93 -38.11 2.68 -14.62
N ILE A 94 -37.04 2.92 -15.38
CA ILE A 94 -37.07 2.88 -16.85
C ILE A 94 -37.54 1.50 -17.33
N ARG A 95 -37.05 0.44 -16.70
CA ARG A 95 -37.44 -0.94 -17.03
C ARG A 95 -38.93 -1.18 -16.76
N ASN A 96 -39.47 -0.65 -15.66
CA ASN A 96 -40.87 -0.83 -15.26
C ASN A 96 -41.83 -0.01 -16.14
N LYS A 97 -41.40 1.17 -16.62
CA LYS A 97 -42.17 2.06 -17.50
C LYS A 97 -42.08 1.66 -19.00
N LYS A 98 -41.41 0.54 -19.32
CA LYS A 98 -41.06 0.21 -20.71
C LYS A 98 -42.28 -0.29 -21.50
N ASN A 99 -42.59 0.39 -22.60
CA ASN A 99 -43.64 0.00 -23.55
C ASN A 99 -43.25 -1.29 -24.32
N PRO A 100 -44.20 -2.19 -24.63
CA PRO A 100 -43.91 -3.45 -25.33
C PRO A 100 -43.30 -3.25 -26.74
N ASN A 101 -43.45 -2.07 -27.34
CA ASN A 101 -42.89 -1.75 -28.67
C ASN A 101 -41.43 -1.24 -28.64
N THR A 102 -40.71 -1.37 -27.53
CA THR A 102 -39.31 -0.93 -27.44
C THR A 102 -38.36 -1.94 -28.08
N SER A 103 -37.36 -1.45 -28.82
CA SER A 103 -36.38 -2.30 -29.51
C SER A 103 -35.69 -3.27 -28.54
N GLU A 104 -35.44 -4.48 -29.04
CA GLU A 104 -34.78 -5.56 -28.29
C GLU A 104 -33.37 -5.16 -27.84
N ARG A 105 -32.63 -4.43 -28.70
CA ARG A 105 -31.30 -3.88 -28.41
C ARG A 105 -31.29 -2.90 -27.23
N ASN A 106 -32.31 -2.05 -27.12
CA ASN A 106 -32.45 -1.14 -25.96
C ASN A 106 -32.82 -1.93 -24.68
N SER A 107 -33.54 -3.04 -24.84
CA SER A 107 -33.87 -3.97 -23.75
C SER A 107 -32.64 -4.67 -23.19
N SER A 108 -31.80 -5.23 -24.07
CA SER A 108 -30.60 -5.97 -23.68
C SER A 108 -29.55 -5.07 -23.04
N PHE A 109 -29.36 -3.86 -23.58
CA PHE A 109 -28.44 -2.89 -23.00
C PHE A 109 -28.85 -2.45 -21.59
N LEU A 110 -30.13 -2.14 -21.36
CA LEU A 110 -30.63 -1.79 -20.03
C LEU A 110 -30.50 -2.96 -19.03
N LYS A 111 -30.77 -4.19 -19.47
CA LYS A 111 -30.55 -5.39 -18.64
C LYS A 111 -29.07 -5.54 -18.25
N PHE A 112 -28.16 -5.33 -19.19
CA PHE A 112 -26.73 -5.35 -18.94
C PHE A 112 -26.32 -4.29 -17.91
N GLN A 113 -26.77 -3.03 -18.08
CA GLN A 113 -26.49 -1.95 -17.13
C GLN A 113 -26.96 -2.31 -15.71
N ILE A 114 -28.18 -2.82 -15.57
CA ILE A 114 -28.73 -3.25 -14.27
C ILE A 114 -27.89 -4.36 -13.66
N SER A 115 -27.50 -5.38 -14.44
CA SER A 115 -26.65 -6.47 -13.94
C SER A 115 -25.30 -5.95 -13.47
N PHE A 116 -24.64 -5.15 -14.31
CA PHE A 116 -23.34 -4.57 -14.01
C PHE A 116 -23.36 -3.73 -12.73
N LEU A 117 -24.39 -2.90 -12.52
CA LEU A 117 -24.53 -2.10 -11.32
C LEU A 117 -24.75 -2.97 -10.06
N LYS A 118 -25.52 -4.06 -10.17
CA LYS A 118 -25.70 -5.02 -9.07
C LYS A 118 -24.40 -5.72 -8.72
N ASP A 119 -23.65 -6.17 -9.72
CA ASP A 119 -22.37 -6.86 -9.53
C ASP A 119 -21.34 -5.92 -8.89
N LYS A 120 -21.23 -4.68 -9.39
CA LYS A 120 -20.37 -3.66 -8.81
C LYS A 120 -20.73 -3.35 -7.35
N LYS A 121 -22.03 -3.19 -7.05
CA LYS A 121 -22.51 -3.00 -5.67
C LYS A 121 -22.13 -4.18 -4.77
N SER A 122 -22.30 -5.41 -5.26
CA SER A 122 -21.92 -6.62 -4.53
C SER A 122 -20.42 -6.66 -4.22
N SER A 123 -19.58 -6.33 -5.20
CA SER A 123 -18.13 -6.23 -5.00
C SER A 123 -17.77 -5.17 -3.96
N LEU A 124 -18.37 -3.98 -4.02
CA LEU A 124 -18.10 -2.93 -3.03
C LEU A 124 -18.52 -3.33 -1.61
N LYS A 125 -19.62 -4.07 -1.46
CA LYS A 125 -20.04 -4.62 -0.15
C LYS A 125 -19.03 -5.61 0.41
N LYS A 126 -18.44 -6.47 -0.44
CA LYS A 126 -17.36 -7.39 -0.03
C LYS A 126 -16.13 -6.61 0.44
N ASN A 127 -15.70 -5.61 -0.33
CA ASN A 127 -14.57 -4.77 0.05
C ASN A 127 -14.82 -4.03 1.38
N LEU A 128 -16.06 -3.57 1.61
CA LEU A 128 -16.44 -2.93 2.87
C LEU A 128 -16.35 -3.89 4.06
N TYR A 129 -16.75 -5.14 3.86
CA TYR A 129 -16.61 -6.18 4.89
C TYR A 129 -15.13 -6.44 5.21
N GLU A 130 -14.28 -6.58 4.21
CA GLU A 130 -12.83 -6.76 4.38
C GLU A 130 -12.18 -5.60 5.14
N ILE A 131 -12.47 -4.36 4.73
CA ILE A 131 -11.98 -3.15 5.43
C ILE A 131 -12.45 -3.10 6.88
N THR A 132 -13.68 -3.53 7.16
CA THR A 132 -14.22 -3.57 8.52
C THR A 132 -13.48 -4.59 9.37
N LEU A 133 -13.17 -5.76 8.83
CA LEU A 133 -12.37 -6.78 9.53
C LEU A 133 -10.96 -6.28 9.82
N GLU A 134 -10.31 -5.66 8.83
CA GLU A 134 -8.96 -5.08 9.00
C GLU A 134 -8.95 -3.98 10.06
N GLN A 135 -9.96 -3.11 10.06
CA GLN A 135 -10.11 -2.07 11.06
C GLN A 135 -10.25 -2.65 12.47
N ILE A 136 -11.10 -3.67 12.64
CA ILE A 136 -11.28 -4.37 13.94
C ILE A 136 -9.97 -5.01 14.40
N ASP A 137 -9.24 -5.68 13.51
CA ASP A 137 -7.94 -6.28 13.85
C ASP A 137 -6.92 -5.24 14.32
N LEU A 138 -6.82 -4.10 13.62
CA LEU A 138 -5.94 -2.99 14.02
C LEU A 138 -6.38 -2.37 15.36
N GLU A 139 -7.68 -2.22 15.60
CA GLU A 139 -8.20 -1.73 16.88
C GLU A 139 -7.87 -2.70 18.03
N ILE A 140 -7.97 -4.01 17.81
CA ILE A 140 -7.56 -5.03 18.78
C ILE A 140 -6.05 -4.94 19.05
N LYS A 141 -5.22 -4.83 18.00
CA LYS A 141 -3.76 -4.65 18.13
C LYS A 141 -3.41 -3.38 18.92
N LEU A 142 -4.11 -2.28 18.66
CA LEU A 142 -3.95 -1.02 19.37
C LEU A 142 -4.31 -1.17 20.84
N ARG A 143 -5.46 -1.78 21.16
CA ARG A 143 -5.88 -2.03 22.55
C ARG A 143 -4.87 -2.89 23.30
N LYS A 144 -4.40 -3.99 22.72
CA LYS A 144 -3.35 -4.84 23.33
C LYS A 144 -2.09 -4.06 23.66
N LYS A 145 -1.64 -3.14 22.78
CA LYS A 145 -0.47 -2.30 23.03
C LYS A 145 -0.68 -1.24 24.12
N ILE A 146 -1.90 -0.74 24.28
CA ILE A 146 -2.23 0.24 25.31
C ILE A 146 -2.39 -0.44 26.68
N THR A 147 -3.01 -1.64 26.73
CA THR A 147 -3.28 -2.37 27.98
C THR A 147 -2.09 -3.17 28.51
N CYS A 148 -1.11 -3.52 27.66
CA CYS A 148 0.14 -4.19 28.07
C CYS A 148 1.32 -3.20 28.31
N LYS A 149 1.04 -1.90 28.43
CA LYS A 149 1.98 -0.90 28.97
C LYS A 149 1.86 -0.88 30.48
#